data_AF-R8D607-F1
#
_entry.id   AF-R8D607-F1
#
_cell.length_a   1.000
_cell.length_b   1.000
_cell.length_c   1.000
_cell.angle_alpha   90.00
_cell.angle_beta   90.00
_cell.angle_gamma   90.00
#
_symmetry.space_group_name_H-M   'P 1'
#
loop_
_entity.id
_entity.type
_entity.pdbx_description
1 polymer ?
#
loop_
_entity_poly.entity_id
_entity_poly.type
_entity_poly.pdbx_seq_one_letter_code
_entity_poly.pdbx_strand_id
1 'polypeptide(L)'
;MNTKKIIFVIITLSLIAILVHGTYKYITEGSILGGTIFAASLILSNLINHITWGDPNGVSEESQDEMGQQITYKSFKISYFVLMCVMFLILIFSEGFSSLLLDEIKNLPLFIALCSSFFIYPIVELIVAKQYK
;
A
#
# COMPACT_ATOMS: atom_id res chain seq x y z
N MET A 1 -24.65 8.78 19.05
CA MET A 1 -24.15 8.12 17.82
C MET A 1 -22.95 7.27 18.22
N ASN A 2 -22.90 5.99 17.85
CA ASN A 2 -21.83 5.07 18.28
C ASN A 2 -20.47 5.59 17.76
N THR A 3 -19.44 5.73 18.60
CA THR A 3 -18.15 6.36 18.27
C THR A 3 -17.53 5.83 16.98
N LYS A 4 -17.64 4.51 16.74
CA LYS A 4 -17.19 3.86 15.49
C LYS A 4 -17.89 4.41 14.24
N LYS A 5 -19.19 4.70 14.31
CA LYS A 5 -19.94 5.31 13.20
C LYS A 5 -19.49 6.75 12.93
N ILE A 6 -19.13 7.50 13.97
CA ILE A 6 -18.62 8.86 13.82
C ILE A 6 -17.27 8.84 13.11
N ILE A 7 -16.36 7.98 13.55
CA ILE A 7 -15.03 7.81 12.96
C ILE A 7 -15.14 7.43 11.48
N PHE A 8 -16.00 6.45 11.15
CA PHE A 8 -16.26 6.06 9.77
C PHE A 8 -16.74 7.24 8.90
N VAL A 9 -17.69 8.03 9.40
CA VAL A 9 -18.20 9.22 8.68
C VAL A 9 -17.09 10.26 8.48
N ILE A 10 -16.25 10.49 9.49
CA ILE A 10 -15.14 11.45 9.37
C ILE A 10 -14.12 10.99 8.32
N ILE A 11 -13.71 9.72 8.35
CA ILE A 11 -12.73 9.17 7.40
C ILE A 11 -13.27 9.23 5.97
N THR A 12 -14.52 8.81 5.76
CA THR A 12 -15.17 8.85 4.43
C THR A 12 -15.30 10.28 3.90
N LEU A 13 -15.74 11.22 4.75
CA LEU A 13 -15.89 12.62 4.35
C LEU A 13 -14.52 13.27 4.04
N SER A 14 -13.48 12.91 4.80
CA SER A 14 -12.11 13.35 4.55
C SER A 14 -11.58 12.82 3.21
N LEU A 15 -11.88 11.56 2.88
CA LEU A 15 -11.49 10.97 1.59
C LEU A 15 -12.16 11.72 0.43
N ILE A 16 -13.46 11.98 0.53
CA ILE A 16 -14.21 12.74 -0.48
C ILE A 16 -13.62 14.14 -0.65
N ALA A 17 -13.31 14.84 0.45
CA ALA A 17 -12.72 16.18 0.40
C ALA A 17 -11.37 16.20 -0.34
N ILE A 18 -10.48 15.24 -0.06
CA ILE A 18 -9.18 15.14 -0.75
C ILE A 18 -9.35 14.82 -2.24
N LEU A 19 -10.27 13.91 -2.57
CA LEU A 19 -10.55 13.56 -3.97
C LEU A 19 -11.11 14.77 -4.73
N VAL A 20 -12.10 15.48 -4.18
CA VAL A 20 -12.67 16.69 -4.77
C VAL A 20 -11.60 17.77 -4.97
N HIS A 21 -10.77 18.02 -3.96
CA HIS A 21 -9.67 18.98 -4.07
C HIS A 21 -8.66 18.56 -5.14
N GLY A 22 -8.28 17.27 -5.18
CA GLY A 22 -7.37 16.73 -6.18
C GLY A 22 -7.90 16.86 -7.60
N THR A 23 -9.15 16.50 -7.84
CA THR A 23 -9.80 16.61 -9.15
C THR A 23 -9.97 18.08 -9.56
N TYR A 24 -10.40 18.95 -8.65
CA TYR A 24 -10.51 20.38 -8.90
C TYR A 24 -9.17 20.95 -9.37
N LYS A 25 -8.09 20.68 -8.60
CA LYS A 25 -6.75 21.17 -8.91
C LYS A 25 -6.23 20.61 -10.23
N TYR A 26 -6.50 19.34 -10.52
CA TYR A 26 -6.12 18.75 -11.80
C TYR A 26 -6.81 19.43 -12.99
N ILE A 27 -8.10 19.77 -12.86
CA ILE A 27 -8.84 20.45 -13.93
C ILE A 27 -8.38 21.90 -14.11
N THR A 28 -8.09 22.61 -13.02
CA THR A 28 -7.72 24.04 -13.09
C THR A 28 -6.24 24.28 -13.42
N GLU A 29 -5.34 23.47 -12.88
CA GLU A 29 -3.89 23.67 -12.97
C GLU A 29 -3.19 22.60 -13.83
N GLY A 30 -3.92 21.57 -14.30
CA GLY A 30 -3.36 20.49 -15.12
C GLY A 30 -2.39 19.57 -14.38
N SER A 31 -2.18 19.77 -13.07
CA SER A 31 -1.19 19.03 -12.28
C SER A 31 -1.83 18.34 -11.07
N ILE A 32 -1.37 17.12 -10.79
CA ILE A 32 -1.72 16.40 -9.57
C ILE A 32 -0.55 16.52 -8.61
N LEU A 33 -0.78 17.09 -7.43
CA LEU A 33 0.22 17.13 -6.38
C LEU A 33 0.43 15.71 -5.83
N GLY A 34 1.70 15.27 -5.76
CA GLY A 34 2.05 14.00 -5.13
C GLY A 34 1.57 13.89 -3.68
N GLY A 35 1.54 15.02 -2.95
CA GLY A 35 0.99 15.09 -1.59
C GLY A 35 -0.50 14.71 -1.51
N THR A 36 -1.29 15.03 -2.55
CA THR A 36 -2.72 14.66 -2.62
C THR A 36 -2.88 13.15 -2.78
N ILE A 37 -2.09 12.53 -3.66
CA ILE A 37 -2.09 11.08 -3.86
C ILE A 37 -1.64 10.38 -2.58
N PHE A 38 -0.58 10.86 -1.94
CA PHE A 38 -0.07 10.31 -0.69
C PHE A 38 -1.12 10.39 0.44
N ALA A 39 -1.73 11.56 0.63
CA ALA A 39 -2.77 11.74 1.65
C ALA A 39 -4.01 10.86 1.37
N ALA A 40 -4.44 10.77 0.10
CA ALA A 40 -5.54 9.90 -0.29
C ALA A 40 -5.25 8.42 0.03
N SER A 41 -4.02 7.95 -0.23
CA SER A 41 -3.60 6.59 0.12
C SER A 41 -3.67 6.30 1.62
N LEU A 42 -3.24 7.25 2.47
CA LEU A 42 -3.32 7.10 3.93
C LEU A 42 -4.77 7.04 4.43
N ILE A 43 -5.63 7.95 3.95
CA ILE A 43 -7.04 7.96 4.34
C ILE A 43 -7.74 6.69 3.86
N LEU A 44 -7.46 6.26 2.64
CA LEU A 44 -8.02 5.03 2.08
C LEU A 44 -7.58 3.80 2.89
N SER A 45 -6.31 3.73 3.29
CA SER A 45 -5.81 2.68 4.16
C SER A 45 -6.56 2.64 5.50
N ASN A 46 -6.73 3.80 6.15
CA ASN A 46 -7.49 3.90 7.40
C ASN A 46 -8.97 3.49 7.22
N LEU A 47 -9.57 3.84 6.08
CA LEU A 47 -10.94 3.45 5.77
C LEU A 47 -11.07 1.94 5.62
N ILE A 48 -10.18 1.31 4.85
CA ILE A 48 -10.18 -0.15 4.65
C ILE A 48 -9.94 -0.87 5.98
N ASN A 49 -9.01 -0.39 6.80
CA ASN A 49 -8.76 -0.94 8.15
C ASN A 49 -10.00 -0.81 9.04
N HIS A 50 -10.64 0.35 9.06
CA HIS A 50 -11.86 0.54 9.83
C HIS A 50 -13.02 -0.35 9.33
N ILE A 51 -13.13 -0.59 8.02
CA ILE A 51 -14.14 -1.51 7.46
C ILE A 51 -13.84 -2.95 7.88
N THR A 52 -12.56 -3.35 7.86
CA THR A 52 -12.15 -4.74 8.12
C THR A 52 -12.21 -5.08 9.61
N TRP A 53 -11.68 -4.20 10.46
CA TRP A 53 -11.44 -4.46 11.88
C TRP A 53 -12.29 -3.59 12.82
N GLY A 54 -13.03 -2.62 12.29
CA GLY A 54 -13.78 -1.65 13.11
C GLY A 54 -12.90 -0.63 13.85
N ASP A 55 -11.59 -0.62 13.59
CA ASP A 55 -10.61 0.34 14.10
C ASP A 55 -9.73 0.87 12.94
N PRO A 56 -9.50 2.19 12.82
CA PRO A 56 -8.69 2.75 11.74
C PRO A 56 -7.24 2.23 11.70
N ASN A 57 -6.69 1.85 12.85
CA ASN A 57 -5.34 1.33 12.96
C ASN A 57 -5.27 -0.17 12.67
N GLY A 58 -6.42 -0.83 12.46
CA GLY A 58 -6.50 -2.28 12.27
C GLY A 58 -6.19 -3.09 13.53
N VAL A 59 -6.15 -2.44 14.69
CA VAL A 59 -5.89 -3.08 15.99
C VAL A 59 -7.21 -3.21 16.74
N SER A 60 -7.92 -4.30 16.50
CA SER A 60 -9.15 -4.66 17.20
C SER A 60 -8.95 -5.97 17.96
N GLU A 61 -9.86 -6.29 18.88
CA GLU A 61 -9.82 -7.58 19.59
C GLU A 61 -9.86 -8.76 18.60
N GLU A 62 -10.67 -8.64 17.54
CA GLU A 62 -10.79 -9.62 16.45
C GLU A 62 -9.49 -9.75 15.63
N SER A 63 -8.70 -8.69 15.48
CA SER A 63 -7.42 -8.78 14.76
C SER A 63 -6.31 -9.43 15.57
N GLN A 64 -6.46 -9.49 16.89
CA GLN A 64 -5.48 -10.08 17.81
C GLN A 64 -5.76 -11.56 18.11
N ASP A 65 -6.96 -12.06 17.81
CA ASP A 65 -7.28 -13.47 17.96
C ASP A 65 -6.46 -14.35 16.99
N GLU A 66 -6.45 -15.67 17.24
CA GLU A 66 -5.65 -16.61 16.42
C GLU A 66 -6.02 -16.55 14.92
N MET A 67 -7.30 -16.34 14.61
CA MET A 67 -7.79 -16.27 13.24
C MET A 67 -7.38 -14.95 12.57
N GLY A 68 -7.50 -13.83 13.28
CA GLY A 68 -7.09 -12.50 12.87
C GLY A 68 -5.58 -12.41 12.61
N GLN A 69 -4.77 -13.07 13.45
CA GLN A 69 -3.33 -13.18 13.22
C GLN A 69 -3.02 -13.98 11.95
N GLN A 70 -3.72 -15.09 11.70
CA GLN A 70 -3.54 -15.85 10.45
C GLN A 70 -3.96 -15.06 9.21
N ILE A 71 -5.08 -14.32 9.28
CA ILE A 71 -5.55 -13.44 8.20
C ILE A 71 -4.49 -12.37 7.91
N THR A 72 -3.97 -11.75 8.95
CA THR A 72 -2.96 -10.70 8.85
C THR A 72 -1.67 -11.24 8.23
N TYR A 73 -1.17 -12.38 8.69
CA TYR A 73 0.03 -13.01 8.15
C TYR A 73 -0.11 -13.38 6.66
N LYS A 74 -1.21 -14.04 6.29
CA LYS A 74 -1.49 -14.40 4.89
C LYS A 74 -1.63 -13.15 4.02
N SER A 75 -2.35 -12.14 4.49
CA SER A 75 -2.53 -10.87 3.79
C SER A 75 -1.19 -10.18 3.55
N PHE A 76 -0.32 -10.06 4.57
CA PHE A 76 1.01 -9.48 4.40
C PHE A 76 1.84 -10.19 3.34
N LYS A 77 1.82 -11.53 3.33
CA LYS A 77 2.53 -12.32 2.33
C LYS A 77 1.98 -12.06 0.92
N ILE A 78 0.66 -12.04 0.74
CA ILE A 78 0.03 -11.77 -0.56
C ILE A 78 0.34 -10.33 -1.00
N SER A 79 0.18 -9.35 -0.11
CA SER A 79 0.45 -7.93 -0.38
C SER A 79 1.89 -7.69 -0.83
N TYR A 80 2.86 -8.41 -0.27
CA TYR A 80 4.26 -8.35 -0.70
C TYR A 80 4.41 -8.70 -2.19
N PHE A 81 3.87 -9.85 -2.60
CA PHE A 81 3.94 -10.29 -3.99
C PHE A 81 3.11 -9.42 -4.93
N VAL A 82 1.97 -8.90 -4.47
CA VAL A 82 1.18 -7.93 -5.25
C VAL A 82 1.98 -6.64 -5.48
N LEU A 83 2.63 -6.09 -4.46
CA LEU A 83 3.46 -4.89 -4.58
C LEU A 83 4.64 -5.11 -5.53
N MET A 84 5.26 -6.29 -5.46
CA MET A 84 6.30 -6.70 -6.40
C MET A 84 5.80 -6.71 -7.85
N CYS A 85 4.63 -7.29 -8.12
CA CYS A 85 4.01 -7.25 -9.44
C CYS A 85 3.69 -5.82 -9.89
N VAL A 86 3.21 -4.96 -8.98
CA VAL A 86 2.95 -3.55 -9.29
C VAL A 86 4.24 -2.82 -9.68
N MET A 87 5.34 -2.99 -8.94
CA MET A 87 6.63 -2.41 -9.29
C MET A 87 7.11 -2.87 -10.67
N PHE A 88 6.94 -4.16 -10.98
CA PHE A 88 7.28 -4.71 -12.30
C PHE A 88 6.45 -4.09 -13.43
N LEU A 89 5.13 -3.96 -13.24
CA LEU A 89 4.26 -3.31 -14.21
C LEU A 89 4.63 -1.84 -14.41
N ILE A 90 4.89 -1.10 -13.33
CA ILE A 90 5.31 0.31 -13.41
C ILE A 90 6.62 0.44 -14.21
N LEU A 91 7.57 -0.48 -14.00
CA LEU A 91 8.84 -0.48 -14.75
C LEU A 91 8.58 -0.64 -16.26
N ILE A 92 7.75 -1.61 -16.65
CA ILE A 92 7.36 -1.83 -18.05
C ILE A 92 6.64 -0.60 -18.64
N PHE A 93 5.72 0.02 -17.90
CA PHE A 93 5.01 1.21 -18.39
C PHE A 93 5.93 2.44 -18.47
N SER A 94 6.91 2.55 -17.58
CA SER A 94 7.85 3.68 -17.54
C SER A 94 8.92 3.61 -18.62
N GLU A 95 9.39 2.42 -18.98
CA GLU A 95 10.53 2.22 -19.89
C GLU A 95 10.14 1.56 -21.22
N GLY A 96 8.90 1.08 -21.33
CA GLY A 96 8.43 0.26 -22.44
C GLY A 96 9.03 -1.15 -22.41
N PHE A 97 8.82 -1.91 -23.48
CA PHE A 97 9.43 -3.23 -23.63
C PHE A 97 10.97 -3.20 -23.74
N SER A 98 11.60 -2.02 -23.85
CA SER A 98 13.07 -1.90 -23.77
C SER A 98 13.60 -2.33 -22.39
N SER A 99 12.78 -2.33 -21.33
CA SER A 99 13.19 -2.83 -20.01
C SER A 99 13.52 -4.33 -20.00
N LEU A 100 13.11 -5.10 -21.02
CA LEU A 100 13.53 -6.49 -21.21
C LEU A 100 14.99 -6.59 -21.67
N LEU A 101 15.49 -5.56 -22.35
CA LEU A 101 16.91 -5.33 -22.62
C LEU A 101 17.49 -4.60 -21.40
N LEU A 102 17.94 -5.40 -20.43
CA LEU A 102 18.45 -4.98 -19.11
C LEU A 102 19.53 -3.86 -19.15
N ASP A 103 20.14 -3.62 -20.31
CA ASP A 103 21.21 -2.63 -20.51
C ASP A 103 20.70 -1.19 -20.72
N GLU A 104 19.41 -0.96 -21.00
CA GLU A 104 18.84 0.37 -21.29
C GLU A 104 17.96 0.96 -20.17
N ILE A 105 17.97 0.35 -18.98
CA ILE A 105 17.10 0.74 -17.85
C ILE A 105 17.48 2.14 -17.36
N LYS A 106 16.54 3.09 -17.47
CA LYS A 106 16.73 4.49 -17.06
C LYS A 106 16.31 4.74 -15.62
N ASN A 107 15.26 4.05 -15.16
CA ASN A 107 14.71 4.13 -13.82
C ASN A 107 15.38 3.11 -12.90
N LEU A 108 16.70 3.28 -12.76
CA LEU A 108 17.56 2.43 -11.96
C LEU A 108 17.09 2.28 -10.50
N PRO A 109 16.54 3.31 -9.82
CA PRO A 109 15.99 3.13 -8.47
C PRO A 109 14.84 2.11 -8.40
N LEU A 110 13.89 2.15 -9.35
CA LEU A 110 12.76 1.23 -9.38
C LEU A 110 13.23 -0.20 -9.70
N PHE A 111 14.17 -0.34 -10.63
CA PHE A 111 14.76 -1.63 -10.96
C PHE A 111 15.49 -2.26 -9.76
N ILE A 112 16.30 -1.48 -9.03
CA ILE A 112 16.97 -1.96 -7.80
C ILE A 112 15.95 -2.38 -6.75
N ALA A 113 14.87 -1.62 -6.55
CA ALA A 113 13.82 -1.97 -5.61
C ALA A 113 13.14 -3.31 -5.97
N LEU A 114 12.83 -3.51 -7.26
CA LEU A 114 12.29 -4.76 -7.77
C LEU A 114 13.28 -5.92 -7.57
N CYS A 115 14.54 -5.76 -7.94
CA CYS A 115 15.58 -6.78 -7.73
C CYS A 115 15.75 -7.13 -6.26
N SER A 116 15.66 -6.13 -5.37
CA SER A 116 15.78 -6.32 -3.93
C SER A 116 14.63 -7.16 -3.37
N SER A 117 13.42 -7.02 -3.93
CA SER A 117 12.26 -7.79 -3.49
C SER A 117 12.42 -9.32 -3.65
N PHE A 118 13.32 -9.81 -4.51
CA PHE A 118 13.55 -11.25 -4.63
C PHE A 118 14.27 -11.84 -3.41
N PHE A 119 15.18 -11.08 -2.78
CA PHE A 119 15.98 -11.57 -1.66
C PHE A 119 15.58 -11.01 -0.30
N ILE A 120 14.82 -9.91 -0.24
CA ILE A 120 14.33 -9.36 1.04
C ILE A 120 13.49 -10.39 1.78
N TYR A 121 12.53 -11.03 1.12
CA TYR A 121 11.66 -12.04 1.74
C TYR A 121 12.46 -13.20 2.39
N PRO A 122 13.35 -13.92 1.68
CA PRO A 122 14.13 -15.01 2.30
C PRO A 122 15.12 -14.52 3.36
N ILE A 123 15.69 -13.32 3.24
CA ILE A 123 16.56 -12.74 4.29
C ILE A 123 15.75 -12.48 5.57
N VAL A 124 14.57 -11.86 5.45
CA VAL A 124 13.69 -11.61 6.60
C VAL A 124 13.24 -12.94 7.22
N GLU A 125 12.90 -13.94 6.40
CA GLU A 125 12.53 -15.27 6.88
C GLU A 125 13.68 -15.93 7.65
N LEU A 126 14.92 -15.82 7.17
CA LEU A 126 16.11 -16.32 7.86
C LEU A 126 16.33 -15.62 9.21
N ILE A 127 16.16 -14.29 9.28
CA ILE A 127 16.30 -13.52 10.53
C ILE A 127 15.23 -13.94 11.54
N VAL A 128 13.98 -14.04 11.10
CA VAL A 128 12.85 -14.42 11.96
C VAL A 128 13.00 -15.87 12.43
N ALA A 129 13.40 -16.80 11.56
CA ALA A 129 13.61 -18.21 11.91
C ALA A 129 14.69 -18.41 13.00
N LYS A 130 15.68 -17.52 13.10
CA LYS A 130 16.69 -17.54 14.16
C LYS A 130 16.15 -17.17 15.54
N GLN A 131 14.98 -16.53 15.64
CA GLN A 131 14.37 -16.18 16.92
C GLN A 131 13.62 -17.36 17.57
N TYR A 132 13.34 -18.41 16.79
CA TYR A 132 12.65 -19.63 17.24
C TYR A 132 13.59 -20.82 17.44
N LYS A 133 14.91 -20.60 17.34
CA LYS A 133 15.96 -21.59 17.57
C LYS A 133 16.90 -21.11 18.66
#